data_AF-A0A0W0FT82-F1
#
_entry.id   AF-A0A0W0FT82-F1
#
_cell.length_a   1.000
_cell.length_b   1.000
_cell.length_c   1.000
_cell.angle_alpha   90.00
_cell.angle_beta   90.00
_cell.angle_gamma   90.00
#
_symmetry.space_group_name_H-M   'P 1'
#
loop_
_entity.id
_entity.type
_entity.pdbx_description
1 polymer ?
#
loop_
_entity_poly.entity_id
_entity_poly.type
_entity_poly.pdbx_seq_one_letter_code
_entity_poly.pdbx_strand_id
1 'polypeptide(L)'
;MEPLLKTSHVSHGVQNQALSTESMPGAKGALSEAKPSLLQGGSLHQLSQSCRTKTCWIAHYGLYATVIKENGTCATIWPLHNTTIENLDLEVFKAVFNKAEPLQLTNILHSPDETSQFCQCLVHTILHIIVNHGGEGFAQFQDNLEHIMLKTEEKLVEHITEVYPLPSWPIDESKITGADHVDAAIVDELKLKESLNWIRSLQEAGDEAFDWGAWIIGLFHVKITDMHRQFATHYRKPNTGGQNPASLWAHNTQLNHIPISPNSLPTFHVCHDLIFILLYAHVLHCLLLVLKKKTLEEYLKTLGLTWKKLKEHATAIYNQFANACVVDKLRSAREAANEGTKEGDMVFENAVLFIQDTLISYLGTVIPWKWVNEICS
;
A
#
# COMPACT_ATOMS: atom_id res chain seq x y z
N MET A 1 12.28 -40.78 36.21
CA MET A 1 13.71 -41.04 36.47
C MET A 1 14.45 -40.70 35.19
N GLU A 2 15.21 -39.62 35.26
CA GLU A 2 16.13 -39.06 34.26
C GLU A 2 17.44 -39.92 34.21
N PRO A 3 18.51 -39.54 33.49
CA PRO A 3 18.80 -39.87 32.09
C PRO A 3 20.17 -40.59 31.92
N LEU A 4 20.57 -40.89 30.67
CA LEU A 4 21.99 -41.11 30.33
C LEU A 4 22.43 -40.19 29.19
N LEU A 5 23.12 -39.13 29.60
CA LEU A 5 24.03 -38.32 28.81
C LEU A 5 25.20 -39.16 28.28
N LYS A 6 25.60 -38.95 27.02
CA LYS A 6 27.00 -39.02 26.62
C LYS A 6 27.34 -37.79 25.78
N THR A 7 28.13 -36.93 26.40
CA THR A 7 28.91 -35.86 25.79
C THR A 7 30.16 -36.47 25.13
N SER A 8 30.53 -35.95 23.96
CA SER A 8 31.91 -36.01 23.49
C SER A 8 32.32 -34.62 23.01
N HIS A 9 33.19 -33.99 23.80
CA HIS A 9 33.99 -32.85 23.37
C HIS A 9 35.15 -33.36 22.50
N VAL A 10 35.33 -32.76 21.32
CA VAL A 10 36.64 -32.66 20.67
C VAL A 10 36.86 -31.20 20.32
N SER A 11 37.98 -30.67 20.79
CA SER A 11 38.43 -29.30 20.66
C SER A 11 39.44 -29.13 19.52
N HIS A 12 39.35 -27.96 18.88
CA HIS A 12 40.40 -27.19 18.20
C HIS A 12 40.67 -27.43 16.71
N GLY A 13 40.60 -26.32 15.96
CA GLY A 13 41.10 -26.20 14.60
C GLY A 13 40.48 -25.03 13.83
N VAL A 14 40.61 -23.80 14.32
CA VAL A 14 40.36 -22.60 13.50
C VAL A 14 41.49 -22.51 12.48
N GLN A 15 41.21 -22.84 11.22
CA GLN A 15 42.03 -22.45 10.08
C GLN A 15 41.26 -21.42 9.27
N ASN A 16 41.68 -20.16 9.41
CA ASN A 16 41.40 -19.09 8.47
C ASN A 16 41.96 -19.48 7.10
N GLN A 17 41.09 -19.82 6.16
CA GLN A 17 41.40 -19.67 4.73
C GLN A 17 40.83 -18.35 4.26
N ALA A 18 41.73 -17.38 4.11
CA ALA A 18 41.52 -16.21 3.28
C ALA A 18 41.29 -16.69 1.84
N LEU A 19 40.07 -16.52 1.33
CA LEU A 19 39.80 -16.66 -0.09
C LEU A 19 39.95 -15.28 -0.75
N SER A 20 40.82 -15.31 -1.74
CA SER A 20 41.36 -14.24 -2.55
C SER A 20 40.29 -13.41 -3.26
N THR A 21 40.57 -12.12 -3.34
CA THR A 21 39.94 -11.16 -4.24
C THR A 21 40.17 -11.57 -5.70
N GLU A 22 39.20 -12.23 -6.30
CA GLU A 22 39.05 -12.24 -7.76
C GLU A 22 38.03 -11.18 -8.16
N SER A 23 38.54 -10.13 -8.77
CA SER A 23 37.80 -9.03 -9.37
C SER A 23 37.05 -9.52 -10.61
N MET A 24 35.71 -9.52 -10.57
CA MET A 24 34.88 -9.58 -11.76
C MET A 24 34.88 -8.21 -12.48
N PRO A 25 35.24 -8.14 -13.77
CA PRO A 25 35.22 -6.90 -14.55
C PRO A 25 33.83 -6.63 -15.12
N GLY A 26 33.38 -5.37 -15.07
CA GLY A 26 32.26 -4.89 -15.90
C GLY A 26 31.04 -4.32 -15.18
N ALA A 27 31.22 -3.30 -14.33
CA ALA A 27 30.12 -2.42 -13.90
C ALA A 27 30.58 -0.96 -13.73
N LYS A 28 31.56 -0.53 -14.53
CA LYS A 28 31.98 0.88 -14.64
C LYS A 28 31.65 1.37 -16.04
N GLY A 29 30.41 1.82 -16.24
CA GLY A 29 29.98 2.36 -17.54
C GLY A 29 28.63 3.07 -17.56
N ALA A 30 27.75 2.89 -16.57
CA ALA A 30 26.39 3.48 -16.60
C ALA A 30 26.19 4.66 -15.62
N LEU A 31 27.28 5.25 -15.12
CA LEU A 31 27.24 6.41 -14.21
C LEU A 31 28.11 7.55 -14.76
N SER A 32 27.76 8.06 -15.93
CA SER A 32 28.18 9.40 -16.34
C SER A 32 27.15 10.03 -17.29
N GLU A 33 26.62 11.17 -16.85
CA GLU A 33 25.93 12.20 -17.63
C GLU A 33 24.51 11.89 -18.15
N ALA A 34 23.53 11.86 -17.25
CA ALA A 34 22.20 12.33 -17.61
C ALA A 34 22.17 13.87 -17.52
N LYS A 35 22.43 14.55 -18.65
CA LYS A 35 22.14 15.99 -18.78
C LYS A 35 20.63 16.23 -18.64
N PRO A 36 20.19 17.27 -17.93
CA PRO A 36 18.78 17.62 -17.86
C PRO A 36 18.37 18.24 -19.19
N SER A 37 17.66 17.49 -20.02
CA SER A 37 16.93 18.07 -21.15
C SER A 37 15.53 18.45 -20.70
N LEU A 38 15.25 19.74 -20.85
CA LEU A 38 13.97 20.39 -20.61
C LEU A 38 12.87 19.82 -21.50
N LEU A 39 11.69 19.62 -20.90
CA LEU A 39 10.35 19.86 -21.44
C LEU A 39 10.21 19.88 -22.98
N GLN A 40 9.83 18.74 -23.56
CA GLN A 40 8.96 18.70 -24.73
C GLN A 40 7.95 17.56 -24.55
N GLY A 41 6.67 17.89 -24.69
CA GLY A 41 5.55 16.98 -24.47
C GLY A 41 5.40 15.91 -25.56
N GLY A 42 4.76 14.81 -25.17
CA GLY A 42 4.28 13.72 -26.03
C GLY A 42 5.13 12.45 -25.86
N SER A 43 4.67 11.42 -25.16
CA SER A 43 3.39 10.77 -25.42
C SER A 43 2.92 9.94 -24.23
N LEU A 44 1.60 9.77 -24.10
CA LEU A 44 0.98 8.75 -23.25
C LEU A 44 1.55 7.34 -23.49
N HIS A 45 2.16 7.09 -24.65
CA HIS A 45 2.92 5.87 -24.91
C HIS A 45 4.19 5.78 -24.04
N GLN A 46 4.92 6.87 -23.81
CA GLN A 46 6.03 6.91 -22.84
C GLN A 46 5.52 6.82 -21.40
N LEU A 47 4.32 7.32 -21.10
CA LEU A 47 3.71 7.15 -19.79
C LEU A 47 3.18 5.72 -19.58
N SER A 48 2.66 5.07 -20.63
CA SER A 48 2.24 3.67 -20.65
C SER A 48 3.44 2.73 -20.61
N GLN A 49 4.51 3.04 -21.36
CA GLN A 49 5.79 2.35 -21.24
C GLN A 49 6.41 2.62 -19.87
N SER A 50 6.36 3.84 -19.35
CA SER A 50 6.82 4.13 -17.99
C SER A 50 5.97 3.41 -16.97
N CYS A 51 4.64 3.32 -17.11
CA CYS A 51 3.76 2.52 -16.27
C CYS A 51 4.07 1.02 -16.41
N ARG A 52 4.33 0.49 -17.61
CA ARG A 52 4.77 -0.89 -17.81
C ARG A 52 6.13 -1.13 -17.19
N THR A 53 7.11 -0.24 -17.38
CA THR A 53 8.42 -0.25 -16.73
C THR A 53 8.32 -0.05 -15.23
N LYS A 54 7.33 0.71 -14.74
CA LYS A 54 7.06 1.02 -13.33
C LYS A 54 6.29 -0.12 -12.65
N THR A 55 5.44 -0.82 -13.38
CA THR A 55 4.81 -2.09 -12.99
C THR A 55 5.83 -3.22 -13.08
N CYS A 56 6.75 -3.22 -14.04
CA CYS A 56 7.96 -4.04 -14.02
C CYS A 56 8.85 -3.65 -12.85
N TRP A 57 8.95 -2.38 -12.47
CA TRP A 57 9.62 -1.94 -11.24
C TRP A 57 8.86 -2.37 -9.99
N ILE A 58 7.53 -2.41 -9.98
CA ILE A 58 6.72 -2.95 -8.88
C ILE A 58 6.85 -4.49 -8.85
N ALA A 59 6.97 -5.16 -9.99
CA ALA A 59 7.34 -6.57 -10.05
C ALA A 59 8.81 -6.81 -9.65
N HIS A 60 9.69 -5.84 -9.90
CA HIS A 60 11.14 -5.92 -9.66
C HIS A 60 11.58 -5.26 -8.34
N TYR A 61 10.69 -4.60 -7.59
CA TYR A 61 10.96 -3.93 -6.30
C TYR A 61 9.79 -4.01 -5.31
N GLY A 62 8.55 -4.15 -5.77
CA GLY A 62 7.40 -4.51 -4.91
C GLY A 62 7.43 -5.96 -4.42
N LEU A 63 8.31 -6.78 -5.00
CA LEU A 63 8.77 -8.05 -4.41
C LEU A 63 9.86 -7.87 -3.33
N TYR A 64 10.46 -6.69 -3.20
CA TYR A 64 11.67 -6.51 -2.41
C TYR A 64 11.55 -5.35 -1.44
N ALA A 65 10.94 -5.64 -0.28
CA ALA A 65 11.64 -5.49 0.99
C ALA A 65 10.80 -6.06 2.13
N THR A 66 11.34 -7.05 2.83
CA THR A 66 10.75 -7.59 4.07
C THR A 66 11.87 -7.96 5.05
N VAL A 67 11.68 -7.72 6.35
CA VAL A 67 12.51 -8.29 7.44
C VAL A 67 11.61 -8.32 8.66
N ILE A 68 11.40 -9.38 9.46
CA ILE A 68 12.28 -10.47 9.91
C ILE A 68 11.65 -11.87 9.72
N LYS A 69 10.40 -11.97 9.26
CA LYS A 69 9.73 -13.15 8.69
C LYS A 69 8.31 -12.71 8.33
N GLU A 70 8.17 -11.98 7.23
CA GLU A 70 6.87 -11.89 6.54
C GLU A 70 6.83 -13.09 5.60
N ASN A 71 6.75 -14.29 6.19
CA ASN A 71 6.67 -15.50 5.41
C ASN A 71 5.23 -15.63 4.91
N GLY A 72 4.99 -15.16 3.68
CA GLY A 72 3.84 -15.54 2.86
C GLY A 72 3.77 -17.05 2.60
N THR A 73 4.72 -17.82 3.13
CA THR A 73 4.73 -19.29 3.12
C THR A 73 3.53 -19.96 3.77
N CYS A 74 2.62 -19.23 4.43
CA CYS A 74 1.25 -19.71 4.64
C CYS A 74 0.43 -19.49 3.36
N ALA A 75 0.75 -20.25 2.32
CA ALA A 75 -0.12 -20.33 1.16
C ALA A 75 -1.37 -21.12 1.53
N THR A 76 -2.53 -20.69 1.06
CA THR A 76 -3.78 -21.43 1.25
C THR A 76 -4.39 -21.66 -0.11
N ILE A 77 -4.90 -22.87 -0.32
CA ILE A 77 -5.66 -23.21 -1.52
C ILE A 77 -7.12 -23.19 -1.15
N TRP A 78 -7.95 -22.66 -2.03
CA TRP A 78 -9.39 -22.78 -1.91
C TRP A 78 -10.01 -22.93 -3.30
N PRO A 79 -11.08 -23.71 -3.45
CA PRO A 79 -11.83 -23.76 -4.70
C PRO A 79 -12.46 -22.39 -4.95
N LEU A 80 -12.45 -21.96 -6.21
CA LEU A 80 -13.12 -20.73 -6.61
C LEU A 80 -14.64 -20.94 -6.58
N HIS A 81 -15.35 -20.02 -5.94
CA HIS A 81 -16.80 -20.11 -5.79
C HIS A 81 -17.53 -19.90 -7.12
N ASN A 82 -18.42 -20.84 -7.46
CA ASN A 82 -19.25 -20.80 -8.67
C ASN A 82 -18.44 -20.65 -9.98
N THR A 83 -17.24 -21.26 -10.00
CA THR A 83 -16.31 -21.18 -11.14
C THR A 83 -16.12 -22.55 -11.78
N THR A 84 -16.16 -22.59 -13.11
CA THR A 84 -15.82 -23.77 -13.93
C THR A 84 -14.45 -23.61 -14.57
N ILE A 85 -13.85 -24.69 -15.06
CA ILE A 85 -12.52 -24.63 -15.72
C ILE A 85 -12.59 -23.76 -16.98
N GLU A 86 -13.72 -23.79 -17.68
CA GLU A 86 -13.99 -22.96 -18.85
C GLU A 86 -14.00 -21.46 -18.52
N ASN A 87 -14.27 -21.09 -17.27
CA ASN A 87 -14.16 -19.70 -16.81
C ASN A 87 -12.70 -19.27 -16.55
N LEU A 88 -11.76 -20.23 -16.49
CA LEU A 88 -10.34 -20.02 -16.26
C LEU A 88 -9.52 -20.16 -17.55
N ASP A 89 -10.12 -19.87 -18.70
CA ASP A 89 -9.46 -19.94 -20.00
C ASP A 89 -8.39 -18.84 -20.14
N LEU A 90 -7.15 -19.26 -19.91
CA LEU A 90 -5.95 -18.44 -20.00
C LEU A 90 -5.75 -17.85 -21.40
N GLU A 91 -6.12 -18.58 -22.46
CA GLU A 91 -5.92 -18.13 -23.83
C GLU A 91 -6.94 -17.06 -24.21
N VAL A 92 -8.18 -17.18 -23.76
CA VAL A 92 -9.19 -16.11 -23.89
C VAL A 92 -8.72 -14.85 -23.17
N PHE A 93 -8.23 -14.98 -21.93
CA PHE A 93 -7.71 -13.83 -21.20
C PHE A 93 -6.52 -13.17 -21.94
N LYS A 94 -5.51 -13.96 -22.34
CA LYS A 94 -4.34 -13.44 -23.09
C LYS A 94 -4.76 -12.74 -24.37
N ALA A 95 -5.71 -13.33 -25.11
CA ALA A 95 -6.23 -12.73 -26.33
C ALA A 95 -6.91 -11.38 -26.07
N VAL A 96 -7.69 -11.27 -24.99
CA VAL A 96 -8.32 -10.01 -24.58
C VAL A 96 -7.27 -8.99 -24.12
N PHE A 97 -6.32 -9.40 -23.29
CA PHE A 97 -5.24 -8.56 -22.78
C PHE A 97 -4.39 -7.99 -23.93
N ASN A 98 -3.98 -8.83 -24.88
CA ASN A 98 -3.20 -8.42 -26.05
C ASN A 98 -3.99 -7.54 -27.03
N LYS A 99 -5.32 -7.64 -27.02
CA LYS A 99 -6.22 -6.79 -27.83
C LYS A 99 -6.58 -5.48 -27.12
N ALA A 100 -6.27 -5.32 -25.84
CA ALA A 100 -6.63 -4.12 -25.09
C ALA A 100 -6.03 -2.87 -25.76
N GLU A 101 -6.86 -1.84 -25.91
CA GLU A 101 -6.42 -0.60 -26.54
C GLU A 101 -5.35 0.09 -25.69
N PRO A 102 -4.46 0.89 -26.31
CA PRO A 102 -3.50 1.69 -25.57
C PRO A 102 -4.19 2.58 -24.55
N LEU A 103 -3.66 2.61 -23.32
CA LEU A 103 -4.18 3.44 -22.24
C LEU A 103 -4.23 4.92 -22.68
N GLN A 104 -5.43 5.47 -22.74
CA GLN A 104 -5.65 6.88 -23.02
C GLN A 104 -5.73 7.67 -21.72
N LEU A 105 -5.44 8.98 -21.78
CA LEU A 105 -5.54 9.84 -20.61
C LEU A 105 -6.96 9.87 -20.03
N THR A 106 -7.97 9.77 -20.90
CA THR A 106 -9.39 9.66 -20.54
C THR A 106 -9.73 8.38 -19.78
N ASN A 107 -8.88 7.35 -19.82
CA ASN A 107 -9.02 6.15 -18.99
C ASN A 107 -8.43 6.33 -17.58
N ILE A 108 -7.63 7.38 -17.36
CA ILE A 108 -6.96 7.66 -16.09
C ILE A 108 -7.67 8.79 -15.35
N LEU A 109 -8.09 9.82 -16.08
CA LEU A 109 -8.80 10.96 -15.51
C LEU A 109 -10.24 10.59 -15.26
N HIS A 110 -10.68 10.77 -14.01
CA HIS A 110 -12.09 10.64 -13.67
C HIS A 110 -12.93 11.62 -14.51
N SER A 111 -14.05 11.12 -15.00
CA SER A 111 -15.19 11.92 -15.43
C SER A 111 -15.72 12.78 -14.26
N PRO A 112 -16.57 13.79 -14.52
CA PRO A 112 -17.19 14.57 -13.45
C PRO A 112 -17.99 13.72 -12.45
N ASP A 113 -18.68 12.69 -12.94
CA ASP A 113 -19.49 11.79 -12.11
C ASP A 113 -18.59 10.87 -11.25
N GLU A 114 -17.54 10.29 -11.83
CA GLU A 114 -16.55 9.51 -11.10
C GLU A 114 -15.81 10.36 -10.06
N THR A 115 -15.51 11.62 -10.39
CA THR A 115 -14.91 12.57 -9.44
C THR A 115 -15.85 12.81 -8.26
N SER A 116 -17.14 13.07 -8.54
CA SER A 116 -18.16 13.25 -7.51
C SER A 116 -18.29 12.02 -6.62
N GLN A 117 -18.36 10.82 -7.22
CA GLN A 117 -18.45 9.56 -6.49
C GLN A 117 -17.20 9.30 -5.65
N PHE A 118 -16.01 9.51 -6.20
CA PHE A 118 -14.75 9.35 -5.48
C PHE A 118 -14.65 10.32 -4.28
N CYS A 119 -15.04 11.57 -4.46
CA CYS A 119 -15.15 12.53 -3.35
C CYS A 119 -16.12 12.05 -2.26
N GLN A 120 -17.29 11.51 -2.64
CA GLN A 120 -18.25 10.94 -1.69
C GLN A 120 -17.66 9.75 -0.92
N CYS A 121 -16.90 8.88 -1.59
CA CYS A 121 -16.19 7.78 -0.95
C CYS A 121 -15.17 8.27 0.09
N LEU A 122 -14.39 9.32 -0.23
CA LEU A 122 -13.41 9.87 0.72
C LEU A 122 -14.09 10.54 1.92
N VAL A 123 -15.21 11.26 1.71
CA VAL A 123 -16.02 11.80 2.82
C VAL A 123 -16.61 10.67 3.67
N HIS A 124 -17.09 9.59 3.04
CA HIS A 124 -17.55 8.40 3.74
C HIS A 124 -16.43 7.79 4.59
N THR A 125 -15.21 7.68 4.06
CA THR A 125 -14.05 7.20 4.81
C THR A 125 -13.75 8.07 6.04
N ILE A 126 -13.82 9.40 5.89
CA ILE A 126 -13.67 10.34 7.02
C ILE A 126 -14.76 10.10 8.08
N LEU A 127 -16.02 9.92 7.67
CA LEU A 127 -17.11 9.60 8.60
C LEU A 127 -16.87 8.27 9.30
N HIS A 128 -16.43 7.25 8.58
CA HIS A 128 -16.08 5.95 9.14
C HIS A 128 -15.00 6.08 10.20
N ILE A 129 -13.95 6.87 9.96
CA ILE A 129 -12.89 7.12 10.94
C ILE A 129 -13.45 7.83 12.18
N ILE A 130 -14.25 8.88 11.99
CA ILE A 130 -14.82 9.63 13.12
C ILE A 130 -15.73 8.74 13.98
N VAL A 131 -16.60 7.95 13.37
CA VAL A 131 -17.56 7.11 14.09
C VAL A 131 -16.86 5.98 14.83
N ASN A 132 -15.92 5.28 14.18
CA ASN A 132 -15.26 4.11 14.78
C ASN A 132 -14.09 4.46 15.70
N HIS A 133 -13.45 5.62 15.53
CA HIS A 133 -12.25 5.99 16.29
C HIS A 133 -12.40 7.28 17.12
N GLY A 134 -13.52 8.00 17.00
CA GLY A 134 -13.78 9.24 17.77
C GLY A 134 -14.22 9.02 19.21
N GLY A 135 -14.39 7.76 19.64
CA GLY A 135 -14.83 7.38 20.99
C GLY A 135 -16.34 7.14 21.10
N GLU A 136 -16.79 6.69 22.28
CA GLU A 136 -18.14 6.16 22.51
C GLU A 136 -19.26 7.13 22.13
N GLY A 137 -19.05 8.45 22.28
CA GLY A 137 -20.06 9.44 21.94
C GLY A 137 -20.43 9.51 20.47
N PHE A 138 -19.62 8.95 19.55
CA PHE A 138 -19.95 8.87 18.14
C PHE A 138 -20.69 7.58 17.74
N ALA A 139 -20.78 6.58 18.64
CA ALA A 139 -21.47 5.31 18.38
C ALA A 139 -22.95 5.50 18.03
N GLN A 140 -23.58 6.60 18.48
CA GLN A 140 -24.95 6.97 18.12
C GLN A 140 -25.18 7.18 16.61
N PHE A 141 -24.10 7.34 15.82
CA PHE A 141 -24.17 7.54 14.37
C PHE A 141 -23.85 6.27 13.58
N GLN A 142 -23.63 5.12 14.25
CA GLN A 142 -23.26 3.86 13.61
C GLN A 142 -24.32 3.42 12.58
N ASP A 143 -25.59 3.39 12.97
CA ASP A 143 -26.70 3.04 12.08
C ASP A 143 -26.75 3.96 10.84
N ASN A 144 -26.50 5.26 11.06
CA ASN A 144 -26.49 6.23 9.96
C ASN A 144 -25.32 6.01 8.98
N LEU A 145 -24.17 5.56 9.48
CA LEU A 145 -23.01 5.21 8.68
C LEU A 145 -23.31 3.97 7.82
N GLU A 146 -23.90 2.93 8.41
CA GLU A 146 -24.26 1.69 7.70
C GLU A 146 -25.30 1.92 6.59
N HIS A 147 -26.22 2.86 6.78
CA HIS A 147 -27.21 3.23 5.77
C HIS A 147 -26.62 3.93 4.54
N ILE A 148 -25.46 4.57 4.66
CA ILE A 148 -24.84 5.32 3.55
C ILE A 148 -23.73 4.53 2.87
N MET A 149 -23.44 3.32 3.36
CA MET A 149 -22.46 2.44 2.77
C MET A 149 -22.91 2.08 1.35
N LEU A 150 -22.07 2.37 0.37
CA LEU A 150 -22.35 2.13 -1.05
C LEU A 150 -22.50 0.64 -1.29
N LYS A 151 -23.72 0.13 -1.47
CA LYS A 151 -23.95 -1.28 -1.78
C LYS A 151 -23.86 -1.48 -3.29
N THR A 152 -23.01 -2.40 -3.74
CA THR A 152 -23.08 -2.90 -5.13
C THR A 152 -24.17 -3.97 -5.24
N GLU A 153 -24.79 -4.07 -6.41
CA GLU A 153 -25.67 -5.19 -6.76
C GLU A 153 -24.86 -6.48 -6.96
N GLU A 154 -23.56 -6.36 -7.26
CA GLU A 154 -22.60 -7.45 -7.41
C GLU A 154 -22.12 -7.98 -6.05
N LYS A 155 -23.07 -8.40 -5.22
CA LYS A 155 -22.72 -9.08 -3.97
C LYS A 155 -22.26 -10.48 -4.28
N LEU A 156 -21.14 -10.88 -3.68
CA LEU A 156 -20.81 -12.30 -3.59
C LEU A 156 -21.96 -12.99 -2.85
N VAL A 157 -22.44 -14.10 -3.43
CA VAL A 157 -23.39 -14.97 -2.74
C VAL A 157 -22.71 -15.46 -1.48
N GLU A 158 -23.42 -15.39 -0.36
CA GLU A 158 -22.94 -15.92 0.91
C GLU A 158 -22.58 -17.39 0.76
N HIS A 159 -21.33 -17.74 1.07
CA HIS A 159 -20.83 -19.11 0.98
C HIS A 159 -19.71 -19.32 1.98
N ILE A 160 -19.54 -20.57 2.37
CA ILE A 160 -18.38 -20.99 3.15
C ILE A 160 -17.28 -21.39 2.17
N THR A 161 -16.17 -20.67 2.22
CA THR A 161 -14.97 -21.02 1.44
C THR A 161 -14.22 -22.12 2.17
N GLU A 162 -14.11 -23.29 1.54
CA GLU A 162 -13.21 -24.32 2.03
C GLU A 162 -11.76 -23.88 1.82
N VAL A 163 -10.98 -23.89 2.90
CA VAL A 163 -9.58 -23.46 2.88
C VAL A 163 -8.67 -24.63 3.26
N TYR A 164 -7.66 -24.84 2.43
CA TYR A 164 -6.67 -25.90 2.51
C TYR A 164 -5.30 -25.24 2.72
N PRO A 165 -4.91 -24.99 3.99
CA PRO A 165 -3.64 -24.33 4.29
C PRO A 165 -2.47 -25.24 3.95
N LEU A 166 -1.46 -24.68 3.30
CA LEU A 166 -0.17 -25.33 3.03
C LEU A 166 0.78 -25.14 4.22
N PRO A 167 1.75 -26.05 4.40
CA PRO A 167 2.73 -25.92 5.47
C PRO A 167 3.59 -24.66 5.29
N SER A 168 3.90 -23.98 6.39
CA SER A 168 4.83 -22.86 6.36
C SER A 168 6.26 -23.32 6.10
N TRP A 169 6.93 -22.70 5.14
CA TRP A 169 8.36 -22.90 4.87
C TRP A 169 9.22 -21.78 5.47
N PRO A 170 10.46 -22.06 5.92
CA PRO A 170 11.40 -21.06 6.40
C PRO A 170 12.09 -20.34 5.22
N ILE A 171 11.28 -19.75 4.33
CA ILE A 171 11.75 -19.04 3.16
C ILE A 171 11.73 -17.54 3.44
N ASP A 172 12.78 -16.88 2.99
CA ASP A 172 12.96 -15.44 3.09
C ASP A 172 12.58 -14.81 1.75
N GLU A 173 11.29 -14.49 1.59
CA GLU A 173 10.73 -13.84 0.40
C GLU A 173 11.34 -12.46 0.12
N SER A 174 12.06 -11.87 1.09
CA SER A 174 12.78 -10.60 0.91
C SER A 174 13.95 -10.67 -0.08
N LYS A 175 14.46 -11.88 -0.36
CA LYS A 175 15.62 -12.09 -1.24
C LYS A 175 15.17 -12.18 -2.69
N ILE A 176 16.06 -11.82 -3.62
CA ILE A 176 15.81 -11.92 -5.07
C ILE A 176 15.28 -13.31 -5.47
N THR A 177 15.84 -14.36 -4.90
CA THR A 177 15.46 -15.76 -5.14
C THR A 177 14.41 -16.28 -4.15
N GLY A 178 13.91 -15.43 -3.24
CA GLY A 178 12.99 -15.81 -2.17
C GLY A 178 11.64 -16.23 -2.70
N ALA A 179 11.07 -15.45 -3.62
CA ALA A 179 9.83 -15.80 -4.30
C ALA A 179 9.96 -17.07 -5.14
N ASP A 180 11.06 -17.21 -5.90
CA ASP A 180 11.35 -18.45 -6.65
C ASP A 180 11.36 -19.68 -5.74
N HIS A 181 11.89 -19.54 -4.51
CA HIS A 181 11.90 -20.62 -3.54
C HIS A 181 10.50 -20.93 -2.99
N VAL A 182 9.64 -19.92 -2.81
CA VAL A 182 8.24 -20.13 -2.38
C VAL A 182 7.47 -20.87 -3.46
N ASP A 183 7.59 -20.45 -4.72
CA ASP A 183 6.94 -21.13 -5.84
C ASP A 183 7.44 -22.57 -5.98
N ALA A 184 8.75 -22.78 -5.87
CA ALA A 184 9.33 -24.11 -5.89
C ALA A 184 8.80 -24.99 -4.75
N ALA A 185 8.62 -24.43 -3.55
CA ALA A 185 8.07 -25.15 -2.40
C ALA A 185 6.58 -25.50 -2.60
N ILE A 186 5.77 -24.57 -3.11
CA ILE A 186 4.36 -24.81 -3.43
C ILE A 186 4.23 -25.91 -4.49
N VAL A 187 5.01 -25.84 -5.56
CA VAL A 187 4.96 -26.85 -6.63
C VAL A 187 5.42 -28.22 -6.13
N ASP A 188 6.44 -28.27 -5.27
CA ASP A 188 6.89 -29.53 -4.67
C ASP A 188 5.82 -30.14 -3.75
N GLU A 189 5.22 -29.32 -2.87
CA GLU A 189 4.17 -29.73 -1.94
C GLU A 189 2.93 -30.24 -2.68
N LEU A 190 2.52 -29.53 -3.73
CA LEU A 190 1.36 -29.87 -4.57
C LEU A 190 1.68 -30.90 -5.66
N LYS A 191 2.94 -31.33 -5.76
CA LYS A 191 3.43 -32.30 -6.76
C LYS A 191 3.11 -31.89 -8.20
N LEU A 192 3.13 -30.59 -8.50
CA LEU A 192 2.77 -30.04 -9.82
C LEU A 192 3.86 -30.24 -10.88
N LYS A 193 5.04 -30.76 -10.50
CA LYS A 193 6.15 -31.04 -11.42
C LYS A 193 5.80 -32.04 -12.53
N GLU A 194 4.81 -32.90 -12.30
CA GLU A 194 4.38 -33.92 -13.25
C GLU A 194 3.30 -33.42 -14.24
N SER A 195 2.76 -32.21 -14.02
CA SER A 195 1.74 -31.57 -14.85
C SER A 195 2.26 -30.27 -15.51
N LEU A 196 2.89 -30.38 -16.69
CA LEU A 196 3.14 -29.34 -17.71
C LEU A 196 4.04 -28.12 -17.35
N ASN A 197 4.99 -27.82 -18.25
CA ASN A 197 5.56 -26.52 -18.72
C ASN A 197 5.84 -25.33 -17.77
N TRP A 198 5.54 -25.40 -16.48
CA TRP A 198 5.50 -24.28 -15.53
C TRP A 198 6.87 -23.66 -15.22
N ILE A 199 7.95 -24.44 -15.30
CA ILE A 199 9.31 -23.98 -14.93
C ILE A 199 9.92 -23.06 -15.99
N ARG A 200 9.54 -23.20 -17.27
CA ARG A 200 10.22 -22.47 -18.36
C ARG A 200 9.90 -20.98 -18.38
N SER A 201 8.69 -20.57 -18.02
CA SER A 201 8.26 -19.15 -18.06
C SER A 201 8.85 -18.28 -16.95
N LEU A 202 9.40 -18.88 -15.88
CA LEU A 202 9.99 -18.18 -14.74
C LEU A 202 11.40 -17.62 -15.02
N GLN A 203 12.08 -18.15 -16.06
CA GLN A 203 13.44 -17.72 -16.41
C GLN A 203 13.48 -16.63 -17.49
N GLU A 204 12.34 -16.24 -18.03
CA GLU A 204 12.28 -15.33 -19.18
C GLU A 204 12.10 -13.88 -18.73
N ALA A 205 13.03 -13.00 -19.09
CA ALA A 205 12.90 -11.56 -18.87
C ALA A 205 12.11 -10.93 -20.02
N GLY A 206 11.22 -9.96 -19.72
CA GLY A 206 10.47 -9.21 -20.73
C GLY A 206 8.96 -9.32 -20.55
N ASP A 207 8.22 -9.24 -21.67
CA ASP A 207 6.75 -9.27 -21.68
C ASP A 207 6.19 -10.60 -21.14
N GLU A 208 6.92 -11.72 -21.28
CA GLU A 208 6.50 -13.04 -20.76
C GLU A 208 6.54 -13.13 -19.22
N ALA A 209 7.47 -12.42 -18.56
CA ALA A 209 7.46 -12.27 -17.10
C ALA A 209 6.32 -11.38 -16.61
N PHE A 210 5.92 -10.38 -17.40
CA PHE A 210 4.76 -9.55 -17.07
C PHE A 210 3.46 -10.36 -17.19
N ASP A 211 3.36 -11.18 -18.23
CA ASP A 211 2.26 -12.12 -18.40
C ASP A 211 2.14 -12.99 -17.16
N TRP A 212 3.23 -13.52 -16.58
CA TRP A 212 3.16 -14.32 -15.35
C TRP A 212 2.89 -13.49 -14.07
N GLY A 213 3.55 -12.33 -13.91
CA GLY A 213 3.43 -11.49 -12.72
C GLY A 213 2.02 -10.89 -12.53
N ALA A 214 1.29 -10.63 -13.62
CA ALA A 214 -0.07 -10.10 -13.56
C ALA A 214 -1.05 -11.03 -12.79
N TRP A 215 -0.79 -12.34 -12.75
CA TRP A 215 -1.65 -13.33 -12.07
C TRP A 215 -1.36 -13.45 -10.57
N ILE A 216 -0.15 -13.08 -10.13
CA ILE A 216 0.34 -13.31 -8.76
C ILE A 216 0.28 -12.05 -7.90
N ILE A 217 0.22 -10.86 -8.52
CA ILE A 217 0.00 -9.60 -7.81
C ILE A 217 -1.45 -9.56 -7.30
N GLY A 218 -1.72 -10.33 -6.25
CA GLY A 218 -2.94 -10.24 -5.48
C GLY A 218 -3.02 -8.90 -4.76
N LEU A 219 -4.23 -8.57 -4.29
CA LEU A 219 -4.51 -7.36 -3.50
C LEU A 219 -3.58 -7.21 -2.29
N PHE A 220 -3.04 -8.32 -1.78
CA PHE A 220 -2.03 -8.33 -0.72
C PHE A 220 -0.72 -7.62 -1.11
N HIS A 221 -0.13 -7.97 -2.26
CA HIS A 221 1.10 -7.35 -2.75
C HIS A 221 0.90 -5.87 -3.11
N VAL A 222 -0.28 -5.53 -3.63
CA VAL A 222 -0.66 -4.12 -3.86
C VAL A 222 -0.70 -3.38 -2.53
N LYS A 223 -1.29 -3.96 -1.48
CA LYS A 223 -1.36 -3.36 -0.15
C LYS A 223 0.02 -3.17 0.49
N ILE A 224 0.90 -4.17 0.39
CA ILE A 224 2.29 -4.05 0.88
C ILE A 224 3.01 -2.91 0.15
N THR A 225 2.96 -2.93 -1.18
CA THR A 225 3.61 -1.92 -2.02
C THR A 225 3.09 -0.52 -1.70
N ASP A 226 1.78 -0.39 -1.51
CA ASP A 226 1.14 0.87 -1.14
C ASP A 226 1.62 1.39 0.23
N MET A 227 1.64 0.55 1.26
CA MET A 227 2.15 0.94 2.59
C MET A 227 3.63 1.34 2.54
N HIS A 228 4.48 0.57 1.86
CA HIS A 228 5.89 0.91 1.71
C HIS A 228 6.09 2.20 0.91
N ARG A 229 5.28 2.43 -0.13
CA ARG A 229 5.34 3.66 -0.92
C ARG A 229 4.93 4.87 -0.10
N GLN A 230 3.85 4.78 0.67
CA GLN A 230 3.43 5.87 1.56
C GLN A 230 4.47 6.14 2.63
N PHE A 231 5.03 5.09 3.22
CA PHE A 231 6.12 5.23 4.17
C PHE A 231 7.31 5.94 3.53
N ALA A 232 7.81 5.49 2.38
CA ALA A 232 8.93 6.13 1.70
C ALA A 232 8.65 7.59 1.32
N THR A 233 7.42 7.91 0.91
CA THR A 233 7.00 9.25 0.50
C THR A 233 6.93 10.21 1.70
N HIS A 234 6.37 9.75 2.82
CA HIS A 234 6.00 10.62 3.95
C HIS A 234 6.96 10.51 5.16
N TYR A 235 7.86 9.53 5.21
CA TYR A 235 8.82 9.34 6.31
C TYR A 235 9.94 10.38 6.34
N ARG A 236 10.46 10.78 5.18
CA ARG A 236 11.61 11.70 5.01
C ARG A 236 12.91 11.19 5.66
N LYS A 237 14.00 11.94 5.46
CA LYS A 237 15.34 11.59 5.98
C LYS A 237 15.38 11.83 7.51
N PRO A 238 15.96 10.90 8.30
CA PRO A 238 16.07 11.03 9.77
C PRO A 238 16.82 12.28 10.27
N ASN A 239 17.52 12.97 9.38
CA ASN A 239 18.38 14.11 9.71
C ASN A 239 17.83 15.45 9.22
N THR A 240 16.59 15.52 8.73
CA THR A 240 15.93 16.83 8.49
C THR A 240 15.44 17.49 9.78
N GLY A 241 15.75 16.91 10.94
CA GLY A 241 15.71 17.54 12.26
C GLY A 241 14.45 18.34 12.54
N GLY A 242 13.30 17.69 12.72
CA GLY A 242 12.05 18.35 13.13
C GLY A 242 11.50 19.44 12.20
N GLN A 243 12.16 19.74 11.07
CA GLN A 243 11.79 20.84 10.18
C GLN A 243 10.47 20.59 9.44
N ASN A 244 10.04 19.34 9.34
CA ASN A 244 8.69 19.00 8.90
C ASN A 244 7.96 18.25 10.03
N PRO A 245 7.14 18.96 10.84
CA PRO A 245 6.35 18.32 11.87
C PRO A 245 5.29 17.37 11.32
N ALA A 246 4.98 17.42 10.02
CA ALA A 246 4.02 16.54 9.36
C ALA A 246 4.65 15.25 8.77
N SER A 247 5.93 14.98 9.04
CA SER A 247 6.60 13.75 8.55
C SER A 247 6.34 12.56 9.47
N LEU A 248 6.28 11.35 8.89
CA LEU A 248 6.12 10.13 9.69
C LEU A 248 7.29 9.93 10.66
N TRP A 249 8.51 10.36 10.31
CA TRP A 249 9.65 10.32 11.24
C TRP A 249 9.44 11.18 12.48
N ALA A 250 8.93 12.41 12.30
CA ALA A 250 8.65 13.31 13.41
C ALA A 250 7.57 12.73 14.34
N HIS A 251 6.51 12.17 13.76
CA HIS A 251 5.47 11.50 14.52
C HIS A 251 5.96 10.22 15.22
N ASN A 252 6.74 9.37 14.55
CA ASN A 252 7.33 8.18 15.15
C ASN A 252 8.20 8.53 16.38
N THR A 253 8.93 9.65 16.29
CA THR A 253 9.73 10.18 17.40
C THR A 253 8.85 10.72 18.53
N GLN A 254 7.80 11.48 18.21
CA GLN A 254 6.84 12.00 19.21
C GLN A 254 6.10 10.88 19.96
N LEU A 255 5.78 9.78 19.27
CA LEU A 255 5.17 8.59 19.86
C LEU A 255 6.17 7.75 20.67
N ASN A 256 7.45 8.16 20.73
CA ASN A 256 8.53 7.45 21.41
C ASN A 256 8.67 5.99 20.94
N HIS A 257 8.42 5.75 19.65
CA HIS A 257 8.64 4.46 19.03
C HIS A 257 10.13 4.23 18.77
N ILE A 258 10.51 2.95 18.61
CA ILE A 258 11.87 2.58 18.22
C ILE A 258 12.20 3.29 16.90
N PRO A 259 13.36 3.96 16.79
CA PRO A 259 13.76 4.63 15.55
C PRO A 259 13.79 3.63 14.38
N ILE A 260 13.03 3.93 13.33
CA ILE A 260 13.07 3.12 12.11
C ILE A 260 14.25 3.61 11.26
N SER A 261 15.19 2.70 11.00
CA SER A 261 16.33 2.95 10.12
C SER A 261 15.86 3.07 8.67
N PRO A 262 16.26 4.11 7.92
CA PRO A 262 15.89 4.26 6.51
C PRO A 262 16.66 3.29 5.60
N ASN A 263 17.67 2.57 6.11
CA ASN A 263 18.51 1.67 5.33
C ASN A 263 17.86 0.29 5.09
N SER A 264 16.74 0.02 5.75
CA SER A 264 15.92 -1.18 5.57
C SER A 264 14.46 -0.76 5.70
N LEU A 265 13.61 -1.13 4.73
CA LEU A 265 12.19 -0.85 4.86
C LEU A 265 11.64 -1.58 6.11
N PRO A 266 10.85 -0.89 6.97
CA PRO A 266 10.14 -1.55 8.06
C PRO A 266 9.17 -2.60 7.54
N THR A 267 8.71 -3.49 8.43
CA THR A 267 7.64 -4.44 8.11
C THR A 267 6.38 -3.73 7.64
N PHE A 268 5.58 -4.43 6.84
CA PHE A 268 4.24 -4.02 6.45
C PHE A 268 3.42 -3.57 7.66
N HIS A 269 3.41 -4.35 8.75
CA HIS A 269 2.65 -4.03 9.97
C HIS A 269 3.13 -2.73 10.62
N VAL A 270 4.45 -2.52 10.73
CA VAL A 270 4.99 -1.28 11.30
C VAL A 270 4.60 -0.08 10.43
N CYS A 271 4.67 -0.20 9.10
CA CYS A 271 4.25 0.85 8.18
C CYS A 271 2.75 1.14 8.32
N HIS A 272 1.93 0.09 8.17
CA HIS A 272 0.48 0.14 8.18
C HIS A 272 -0.06 0.76 9.47
N ASP A 273 0.40 0.28 10.62
CA ASP A 273 -0.10 0.74 11.91
C ASP A 273 0.30 2.19 12.17
N LEU A 274 1.55 2.57 11.89
CA LEU A 274 1.98 3.95 12.02
C LEU A 274 1.17 4.89 11.10
N ILE A 275 0.99 4.51 9.84
CA ILE A 275 0.26 5.29 8.86
C ILE A 275 -1.20 5.50 9.28
N PHE A 276 -1.91 4.42 9.65
CA PHE A 276 -3.33 4.52 9.96
C PHE A 276 -3.63 5.10 11.33
N ILE A 277 -2.81 4.87 12.36
CA ILE A 277 -2.94 5.59 13.64
C ILE A 277 -2.84 7.09 13.41
N LEU A 278 -1.92 7.54 12.55
CA LEU A 278 -1.75 8.95 12.24
C LEU A 278 -2.88 9.50 11.37
N LEU A 279 -3.38 8.73 10.40
CA LEU A 279 -4.58 9.10 9.66
C LEU A 279 -5.76 9.34 10.62
N TYR A 280 -6.01 8.43 11.56
CA TYR A 280 -7.12 8.58 12.52
C TYR A 280 -6.93 9.82 13.38
N ALA A 281 -5.73 10.00 13.94
CA ALA A 281 -5.41 11.17 14.75
C ALA A 281 -5.58 12.48 13.96
N HIS A 282 -5.13 12.54 12.71
CA HIS A 282 -5.28 13.72 11.85
C HIS A 282 -6.73 14.01 11.52
N VAL A 283 -7.53 13.00 11.15
CA VAL A 283 -8.96 13.20 10.87
C VAL A 283 -9.70 13.72 12.10
N LEU A 284 -9.47 13.13 13.27
CA LEU A 284 -10.08 13.57 14.52
C LEU A 284 -9.61 14.97 14.93
N HIS A 285 -8.34 15.30 14.71
CA HIS A 285 -7.83 16.64 14.95
C HIS A 285 -8.45 17.66 13.97
N CYS A 286 -8.57 17.32 12.68
CA CYS A 286 -9.22 18.17 11.69
C CYS A 286 -10.69 18.43 12.04
N LEU A 287 -11.39 17.44 12.63
CA LEU A 287 -12.75 17.63 13.15
C LEU A 287 -12.82 18.73 14.21
N LEU A 288 -11.82 18.77 15.12
CA LEU A 288 -11.70 19.83 16.12
C LEU A 288 -11.37 21.18 15.48
N LEU A 289 -10.52 21.22 14.46
CA LEU A 289 -10.16 22.45 13.75
C LEU A 289 -11.36 23.08 13.02
N VAL A 290 -12.18 22.28 12.33
CA VAL A 290 -13.36 22.75 11.60
C VAL A 290 -14.34 23.50 12.52
N LEU A 291 -14.53 23.05 13.76
CA LEU A 291 -15.42 23.70 14.73
C LEU A 291 -14.70 24.52 15.81
N LYS A 292 -13.38 24.68 15.71
CA LYS A 292 -12.54 25.38 16.70
C LYS A 292 -12.75 24.86 18.13
N LYS A 293 -12.84 23.53 18.27
CA LYS A 293 -13.00 22.82 19.54
C LYS A 293 -11.65 22.38 20.08
N LYS A 294 -11.55 22.22 21.40
CA LYS A 294 -10.30 21.73 22.02
C LYS A 294 -10.27 20.23 22.19
N THR A 295 -11.44 19.61 22.40
CA THR A 295 -11.55 18.15 22.61
C THR A 295 -12.80 17.58 21.93
N LEU A 296 -12.82 16.26 21.75
CA LEU A 296 -13.97 15.56 21.13
C LEU A 296 -15.20 15.59 22.05
N GLU A 297 -15.02 15.62 23.37
CA GLU A 297 -16.11 15.77 24.32
C GLU A 297 -16.77 17.16 24.21
N GLU A 298 -15.96 18.21 23.98
CA GLU A 298 -16.49 19.55 23.72
C GLU A 298 -17.25 19.58 22.38
N TYR A 299 -16.75 18.88 21.37
CA TYR A 299 -17.43 18.71 20.08
C TYR A 299 -18.80 18.04 20.25
N LEU A 300 -18.85 16.91 20.97
CA LEU A 300 -20.08 16.15 21.17
C LEU A 300 -21.15 16.92 21.98
N LYS A 301 -20.73 17.82 22.86
CA LYS A 301 -21.62 18.73 23.60
C LYS A 301 -22.16 19.89 22.77
N THR A 302 -21.76 20.01 21.51
CA THR A 302 -22.27 21.07 20.62
C THR A 302 -23.78 20.90 20.42
N LEU A 303 -24.54 21.92 20.82
CA LEU A 303 -25.99 21.89 20.76
C LEU A 303 -26.48 21.58 19.33
N GLY A 304 -27.29 20.54 19.20
CA GLY A 304 -27.88 20.13 17.94
C GLY A 304 -26.88 19.49 16.96
N LEU A 305 -25.86 18.78 17.46
CA LEU A 305 -25.10 17.84 16.64
C LEU A 305 -26.06 16.77 16.08
N THR A 306 -26.08 16.64 14.75
CA THR A 306 -26.91 15.66 14.03
C THR A 306 -26.05 14.97 12.99
N TRP A 307 -26.51 13.84 12.46
CA TRP A 307 -25.81 13.15 11.37
C TRP A 307 -25.55 14.06 10.15
N LYS A 308 -26.53 14.89 9.79
CA LYS A 308 -26.39 15.86 8.70
C LYS A 308 -25.23 16.83 8.96
N LYS A 309 -25.15 17.39 10.19
CA LYS A 309 -24.03 18.27 10.55
C LYS A 309 -22.69 17.52 10.58
N LEU A 310 -22.67 16.28 11.05
CA LEU A 310 -21.46 15.48 11.03
C LEU A 310 -20.95 15.26 9.60
N LYS A 311 -21.84 14.97 8.65
CA LYS A 311 -21.54 14.92 7.20
C LYS A 311 -21.00 16.25 6.66
N GLU A 312 -21.60 17.37 7.03
CA GLU A 312 -21.12 18.70 6.65
C GLU A 312 -19.70 18.94 7.18
N HIS A 313 -19.40 18.55 8.42
CA HIS A 313 -18.06 18.65 9.00
C HIS A 313 -17.05 17.72 8.31
N ALA A 314 -17.42 16.47 8.03
CA ALA A 314 -16.57 15.54 7.28
C ALA A 314 -16.25 16.05 5.87
N THR A 315 -17.24 16.64 5.20
CA THR A 315 -17.07 17.30 3.90
C THR A 315 -16.12 18.50 4.00
N ALA A 316 -16.24 19.30 5.08
CA ALA A 316 -15.35 20.41 5.33
C ALA A 316 -13.91 19.94 5.59
N ILE A 317 -13.72 18.82 6.30
CA ILE A 317 -12.41 18.19 6.49
C ILE A 317 -11.80 17.83 5.14
N TYR A 318 -12.54 17.10 4.29
CA TYR A 318 -12.05 16.74 2.96
C TYR A 318 -11.63 17.98 2.15
N ASN A 319 -12.52 18.96 2.04
CA ASN A 319 -12.30 20.16 1.23
C ASN A 319 -11.12 21.01 1.68
N GLN A 320 -10.80 21.02 2.98
CA GLN A 320 -9.73 21.86 3.55
C GLN A 320 -8.41 21.11 3.74
N PHE A 321 -8.48 19.81 4.07
CA PHE A 321 -7.33 19.05 4.57
C PHE A 321 -6.97 17.81 3.76
N ALA A 322 -7.73 17.44 2.72
CA ALA A 322 -7.45 16.26 1.90
C ALA A 322 -7.67 16.46 0.39
N ASN A 323 -8.15 17.63 -0.03
CA ASN A 323 -8.46 17.91 -1.43
C ASN A 323 -7.19 18.38 -2.18
N ALA A 324 -6.84 17.71 -3.28
CA ALA A 324 -5.70 18.07 -4.13
C ALA A 324 -5.73 19.52 -4.64
N CYS A 325 -6.92 20.10 -4.84
CA CYS A 325 -7.03 21.50 -5.24
C CYS A 325 -6.45 22.48 -4.19
N VAL A 326 -6.36 22.08 -2.92
CA VAL A 326 -5.68 22.87 -1.88
C VAL A 326 -4.17 22.88 -2.14
N VAL A 327 -3.60 21.74 -2.51
CA VAL A 327 -2.18 21.61 -2.87
C VAL A 327 -1.86 22.45 -4.09
N ASP A 328 -2.69 22.40 -5.13
CA ASP A 328 -2.49 23.20 -6.35
C ASP A 328 -2.51 24.70 -6.07
N LYS A 329 -3.40 25.16 -5.17
CA LYS A 329 -3.44 26.55 -4.72
C LYS A 329 -2.17 26.95 -3.97
N LEU A 330 -1.69 26.10 -3.06
CA LEU A 330 -0.45 26.36 -2.31
C LEU A 330 0.76 26.44 -3.24
N ARG A 331 0.85 25.54 -4.23
CA ARG A 331 1.89 25.55 -5.26
C ARG A 331 1.83 26.79 -6.14
N SER A 332 0.64 27.13 -6.63
CA SER A 332 0.42 28.33 -7.45
C SER A 332 0.76 29.61 -6.68
N ALA A 333 0.39 29.70 -5.40
CA ALA A 333 0.73 30.85 -4.55
C ALA A 333 2.25 30.99 -4.38
N ARG A 334 2.97 29.88 -4.23
CA ARG A 334 4.43 29.87 -4.14
C ARG A 334 5.11 30.27 -5.44
N GLU A 335 4.57 29.84 -6.58
CA GLU A 335 5.09 30.23 -7.90
C GLU A 335 4.85 31.70 -8.22
N ALA A 336 3.72 32.26 -7.76
CA ALA A 336 3.39 33.66 -7.93
C ALA A 336 4.07 34.60 -6.92
N ALA A 337 4.77 34.05 -5.93
CA ALA A 337 5.39 34.80 -4.84
C ALA A 337 6.58 35.63 -5.34
N ASN A 338 6.63 36.91 -4.96
CA ASN A 338 7.81 37.75 -5.19
C ASN A 338 8.98 37.29 -4.32
N GLU A 339 10.21 37.53 -4.76
CA GLU A 339 11.43 37.27 -3.96
C GLU A 339 11.29 37.89 -2.56
N GLY A 340 11.36 37.05 -1.53
CA GLY A 340 11.24 37.44 -0.12
C GLY A 340 9.86 37.25 0.52
N THR A 341 8.81 36.94 -0.24
CA THR A 341 7.50 36.55 0.30
C THR A 341 7.43 35.04 0.55
N LYS A 342 6.96 34.62 1.73
CA LYS A 342 6.80 33.20 2.10
C LYS A 342 5.35 32.78 1.86
N GLU A 343 4.99 32.56 0.60
CA GLU A 343 3.69 32.02 0.20
C GLU A 343 3.77 30.51 -0.08
N GLY A 344 2.64 29.81 0.07
CA GLY A 344 2.52 28.37 -0.19
C GLY A 344 3.20 27.50 0.86
N ASP A 345 2.56 27.42 2.04
CA ASP A 345 3.03 26.62 3.19
C ASP A 345 3.26 25.16 2.81
N MET A 346 4.54 24.79 2.69
CA MET A 346 4.94 23.43 2.37
C MET A 346 4.62 22.45 3.49
N VAL A 347 4.65 22.86 4.76
CA VAL A 347 4.33 21.94 5.87
C VAL A 347 2.87 21.55 5.77
N PHE A 348 1.99 22.53 5.57
CA PHE A 348 0.57 22.28 5.35
C PHE A 348 0.32 21.49 4.06
N GLU A 349 1.01 21.81 2.96
CA GLU A 349 0.93 21.04 1.71
C GLU A 349 1.23 19.55 1.93
N ASN A 350 2.31 19.22 2.66
CA ASN A 350 2.67 17.84 2.96
C ASN A 350 1.63 17.15 3.86
N ALA A 351 1.05 17.86 4.82
CA ALA A 351 -0.01 17.31 5.67
C ALA A 351 -1.28 16.97 4.85
N VAL A 352 -1.66 17.85 3.92
CA VAL A 352 -2.80 17.61 3.01
C VAL A 352 -2.56 16.40 2.13
N LEU A 353 -1.36 16.29 1.53
CA LEU A 353 -0.98 15.14 0.71
C LEU A 353 -0.98 13.84 1.53
N PHE A 354 -0.45 13.87 2.76
CA PHE A 354 -0.46 12.71 3.63
C PHE A 354 -1.89 12.24 3.92
N ILE A 355 -2.79 13.13 4.34
CA ILE A 355 -4.19 12.77 4.63
C ILE A 355 -4.87 12.25 3.36
N GLN A 356 -4.64 12.88 2.21
CA GLN A 356 -5.22 12.45 0.94
C GLN A 356 -4.76 11.02 0.57
N ASP A 357 -3.45 10.78 0.50
CA ASP A 357 -2.88 9.49 0.11
C ASP A 357 -3.35 8.38 1.05
N THR A 358 -3.34 8.64 2.35
CA THR A 358 -3.75 7.67 3.37
C THR A 358 -5.24 7.38 3.36
N LEU A 359 -6.11 8.37 3.07
CA LEU A 359 -7.55 8.14 2.90
C LEU A 359 -7.86 7.27 1.67
N ILE A 360 -7.15 7.48 0.56
CA ILE A 360 -7.28 6.66 -0.66
C ILE A 360 -6.90 5.21 -0.34
N SER A 361 -5.81 5.05 0.40
CA SER A 361 -5.29 3.75 0.81
C SER A 361 -6.23 3.04 1.78
N TYR A 362 -6.81 3.77 2.73
CA TYR A 362 -7.82 3.24 3.64
C TYR A 362 -9.08 2.80 2.90
N LEU A 363 -9.55 3.60 1.93
CA LEU A 363 -10.68 3.27 1.06
C LEU A 363 -10.43 1.95 0.31
N GLY A 364 -9.23 1.74 -0.23
CA GLY A 364 -8.87 0.52 -0.94
C GLY A 364 -8.65 -0.72 -0.06
N THR A 365 -8.45 -0.55 1.26
CA THR A 365 -7.97 -1.64 2.12
C THR A 365 -8.90 -2.04 3.25
N VAL A 366 -9.66 -1.12 3.83
CA VAL A 366 -10.47 -1.39 5.04
C VAL A 366 -11.95 -1.54 4.70
N ILE A 367 -12.46 -0.71 3.78
CA ILE A 367 -13.87 -0.78 3.37
C ILE A 367 -14.17 -2.12 2.68
N PRO A 368 -13.34 -2.66 1.77
CA PRO A 368 -13.59 -3.99 1.20
C PRO A 368 -13.45 -5.14 2.21
N TRP A 369 -12.64 -5.00 3.26
CA TRP A 369 -12.40 -6.09 4.22
C TRP A 369 -13.49 -6.25 5.27
N LYS A 370 -14.13 -5.16 5.71
CA LYS A 370 -15.32 -5.26 6.57
C LYS A 370 -16.48 -5.96 5.85
N TRP A 371 -16.56 -5.76 4.53
CA TRP A 371 -17.51 -6.49 3.67
C TRP A 371 -17.21 -7.97 3.59
N VAL A 372 -15.93 -8.36 3.48
CA VAL A 372 -15.55 -9.78 3.47
C VAL A 372 -15.89 -10.44 4.82
N ASN A 373 -15.68 -9.75 5.94
CA ASN A 373 -15.96 -10.34 7.26
C ASN A 373 -17.45 -10.42 7.59
N GLU A 374 -18.29 -9.45 7.20
CA GLU A 374 -19.75 -9.49 7.42
C GLU A 374 -20.47 -10.46 6.46
N ILE A 375 -19.82 -10.89 5.37
CA ILE A 375 -20.32 -11.96 4.47
C ILE A 375 -19.92 -13.35 4.98
N CYS A 376 -18.90 -13.45 5.84
CA CYS A 376 -18.35 -14.72 6.33
C CYS A 376 -18.78 -15.07 7.78
N SER A 377 -19.63 -14.26 8.42
CA SER A 377 -20.16 -14.45 9.78
C SER A 377 -21.67 -14.54 9.79
#